data_AF-Q7RB95-F1
#
_entry.id   AF-Q7RB95-F1
#
_cell.length_a   1.000
_cell.length_b   1.000
_cell.length_c   1.000
_cell.angle_alpha   90.00
_cell.angle_beta   90.00
_cell.angle_gamma   90.00
#
_symmetry.space_group_name_H-M   'P 1'
#
loop_
_entity.id
_entity.type
_entity.pdbx_description
1 polymer ?
#
loop_
_entity_poly.entity_id
_entity_poly.type
_entity_poly.pdbx_seq_one_letter_code
_entity_poly.pdbx_strand_id
1 'polypeptide(L)'
;EKNVLYRQTTSTFLVCNFKIDFDKNVEKKSESKEDLKCSLASDKITNFLKNIKMNLEKVNLFLHEFGHTLHCILSSTYLQHLSGNRSGADFSEFSSHLFEEYLNSHEALSMLYSQKKDENEIKNMISNYVKNKNIICYYPIIQLIIQSIIDQIFYSLSHNSNNMNERKKLIENEIKTYFLGLYYKNIFILDFFPHIHFSKTTHLIHYPSNYYCYLYCSILAKYIWNRTFKNDLYNLDCSSRIVKFLEGGSVNSSLRNIISLVETDQEKIDYYTENPHHIPLDDFFEYYQEGDKQKKYDSFFCSIIPS
;
A
#
# COMPACT_ATOMS: atom_id res chain seq x y z
N GLU A 1 -13.36 -39.20 -11.36
CA GLU A 1 -13.81 -38.55 -10.11
C GLU A 1 -13.39 -37.08 -10.15
N LYS A 2 -14.31 -36.15 -9.94
CA LYS A 2 -13.94 -34.74 -9.76
C LYS A 2 -13.28 -34.65 -8.38
N ASN A 3 -11.97 -34.46 -8.34
CA ASN A 3 -11.27 -34.07 -7.11
C ASN A 3 -11.91 -32.77 -6.62
N VAL A 4 -12.80 -32.88 -5.64
CA VAL A 4 -13.31 -31.72 -4.91
C VAL A 4 -12.14 -31.26 -4.06
N LEU A 5 -11.30 -30.38 -4.63
CA LEU A 5 -10.25 -29.71 -3.90
C LEU A 5 -10.94 -28.94 -2.77
N TYR A 6 -10.78 -29.40 -1.54
CA TYR A 6 -11.36 -28.76 -0.37
C TYR A 6 -10.71 -27.39 -0.22
N ARG A 7 -11.43 -26.33 -0.62
CA ARG A 7 -10.96 -24.94 -0.60
C ARG A 7 -11.28 -24.35 0.76
N GLN A 8 -10.28 -24.20 1.62
CA GLN A 8 -10.42 -23.40 2.83
C GLN A 8 -10.14 -21.93 2.49
N THR A 9 -11.21 -21.20 2.14
CA THR A 9 -11.15 -19.74 2.10
C THR A 9 -11.14 -19.21 3.52
N THR A 10 -10.11 -18.45 3.86
CA THR A 10 -10.02 -17.82 5.16
C THR A 10 -10.72 -16.47 5.14
N SER A 11 -11.50 -16.18 6.17
CA SER A 11 -12.15 -14.89 6.34
C SER A 11 -11.10 -13.79 6.51
N THR A 12 -11.17 -12.80 5.63
CA THR A 12 -10.43 -11.54 5.75
C THR A 12 -11.49 -10.44 5.68
N PHE A 13 -11.42 -9.48 6.58
CA PHE A 13 -12.33 -8.34 6.55
C PHE A 13 -11.65 -7.24 5.76
N LEU A 14 -12.26 -6.79 4.66
CA LEU A 14 -11.88 -5.53 4.03
C LEU A 14 -12.38 -4.41 4.96
N VAL A 15 -11.48 -3.79 5.72
CA VAL A 15 -11.84 -2.74 6.68
C VAL A 15 -11.60 -1.38 6.04
N CYS A 16 -12.62 -0.86 5.36
CA CYS A 16 -12.61 0.49 4.82
C CYS A 16 -13.65 1.37 5.54
N ASN A 17 -13.21 2.47 6.14
CA ASN A 17 -14.09 3.42 6.81
C ASN A 17 -14.50 4.55 5.85
N PHE A 18 -15.77 4.55 5.44
CA PHE A 18 -16.34 5.59 4.59
C PHE A 18 -17.18 6.56 5.43
N LYS A 19 -16.79 7.85 5.43
CA LYS A 19 -17.59 8.93 6.03
C LYS A 19 -18.72 9.30 5.08
N ILE A 20 -19.95 9.39 5.61
CA ILE A 20 -21.15 9.64 4.83
C ILE A 20 -21.72 11.01 5.21
N ASP A 21 -22.05 11.82 4.22
CA ASP A 21 -23.01 12.92 4.37
C ASP A 21 -24.34 12.42 3.81
N PHE A 22 -25.26 12.03 4.68
CA PHE A 22 -26.62 11.67 4.26
C PHE A 22 -27.41 12.94 3.99
N ASP A 23 -27.74 13.20 2.73
CA ASP A 23 -28.84 14.11 2.40
C ASP A 23 -30.15 13.51 2.90
N LYS A 24 -30.74 14.14 3.93
CA LYS A 24 -31.96 13.69 4.64
C LYS A 24 -33.24 13.60 3.78
N ASN A 25 -33.16 13.83 2.47
CA ASN A 25 -34.33 13.93 1.59
C ASN A 25 -34.74 12.62 0.89
N VAL A 26 -34.02 11.50 1.10
CA VAL A 26 -34.27 10.23 0.40
C VAL A 26 -35.20 9.27 1.20
N GLU A 27 -35.56 9.59 2.45
CA GLU A 27 -36.32 8.67 3.32
C GLU A 27 -37.81 8.50 3.01
N LYS A 28 -38.38 9.19 2.02
CA LYS A 28 -39.80 9.03 1.66
C LYS A 28 -39.98 8.21 0.39
N LYS A 29 -39.94 6.88 0.52
CA LYS A 29 -40.83 5.90 -0.18
C LYS A 29 -40.30 4.48 0.00
N SER A 30 -41.02 3.67 0.78
CA SER A 30 -41.57 2.35 0.41
C SER A 30 -41.80 1.47 1.64
N GLU A 31 -43.05 1.04 1.80
CA GLU A 31 -43.52 0.12 2.83
C GLU A 31 -43.60 -1.33 2.31
N SER A 32 -43.28 -2.26 3.22
CA SER A 32 -43.84 -3.61 3.43
C SER A 32 -43.27 -4.87 2.74
N LYS A 33 -43.13 -5.89 3.62
CA LYS A 33 -43.08 -7.37 3.48
C LYS A 33 -41.77 -8.08 3.12
N GLU A 34 -41.55 -9.20 3.82
CA GLU A 34 -40.25 -9.68 4.30
C GLU A 34 -39.34 -10.37 3.27
N ASP A 35 -39.86 -10.76 2.11
CA ASP A 35 -39.03 -11.28 0.99
C ASP A 35 -38.43 -10.16 0.11
N LEU A 36 -38.90 -8.91 0.25
CA LEU A 36 -38.23 -7.75 -0.33
C LEU A 36 -36.97 -7.36 0.45
N LYS A 37 -36.74 -7.83 1.69
CA LYS A 37 -35.64 -7.31 2.54
C LYS A 37 -34.25 -7.49 1.92
N CYS A 38 -33.97 -8.62 1.23
CA CYS A 38 -32.68 -8.83 0.56
C CYS A 38 -32.53 -8.00 -0.72
N SER A 39 -33.59 -7.88 -1.54
CA SER A 39 -33.59 -7.05 -2.75
C SER A 39 -33.52 -5.56 -2.40
N LEU A 40 -34.29 -5.08 -1.43
CA LEU A 40 -34.24 -3.70 -0.96
C LEU A 40 -32.93 -3.36 -0.24
N ALA A 41 -32.37 -4.30 0.53
CA ALA A 41 -31.05 -4.10 1.13
C ALA A 41 -29.99 -4.02 0.02
N SER A 42 -30.05 -4.88 -0.99
CA SER A 42 -29.18 -4.83 -2.17
C SER A 42 -29.34 -3.52 -2.94
N ASP A 43 -30.56 -3.01 -3.14
CA ASP A 43 -30.80 -1.76 -3.87
C ASP A 43 -30.39 -0.53 -3.06
N LYS A 44 -30.62 -0.54 -1.74
CA LYS A 44 -30.13 0.50 -0.82
C LYS A 44 -28.61 0.51 -0.75
N ILE A 45 -27.98 -0.67 -0.65
CA ILE A 45 -26.51 -0.82 -0.68
C ILE A 45 -25.96 -0.39 -2.04
N THR A 46 -26.61 -0.75 -3.15
CA THR A 46 -26.19 -0.36 -4.50
C THR A 46 -26.28 1.15 -4.68
N ASN A 47 -27.39 1.77 -4.27
CA ASN A 47 -27.53 3.22 -4.29
C ASN A 47 -26.55 3.92 -3.36
N PHE A 48 -26.28 3.33 -2.19
CA PHE A 48 -25.27 3.80 -1.26
C PHE A 48 -23.88 3.79 -1.90
N LEU A 49 -23.41 2.64 -2.39
CA LEU A 49 -22.12 2.48 -3.03
C LEU A 49 -21.95 3.40 -4.25
N LYS A 50 -23.01 3.59 -5.06
CA LYS A 50 -23.00 4.50 -6.21
C LYS A 50 -22.79 5.98 -5.83
N ASN A 51 -23.11 6.37 -4.61
CA ASN A 51 -23.04 7.75 -4.15
C ASN A 51 -21.83 8.04 -3.26
N ILE A 52 -21.05 7.01 -2.87
CA ILE A 52 -19.81 7.22 -2.11
C ILE A 52 -18.80 7.92 -3.00
N LYS A 53 -18.39 9.11 -2.57
CA LYS A 53 -17.25 9.83 -3.16
C LYS A 53 -16.01 9.54 -2.32
N MET A 54 -14.97 9.05 -2.97
CA MET A 54 -13.68 8.80 -2.33
C MET A 54 -12.68 9.85 -2.81
N ASN A 55 -11.89 10.39 -1.88
CA ASN A 55 -10.67 11.10 -2.24
C ASN A 55 -9.59 10.07 -2.63
N LEU A 56 -8.52 10.53 -3.26
CA LEU A 56 -7.46 9.65 -3.77
C LEU A 56 -6.79 8.81 -2.66
N GLU A 57 -6.60 9.37 -1.47
CA GLU A 57 -6.06 8.64 -0.32
C GLU A 57 -6.94 7.44 0.08
N LYS A 58 -8.27 7.61 0.09
CA LYS A 58 -9.21 6.51 0.35
C LYS A 58 -9.23 5.49 -0.79
N VAL A 59 -9.06 5.92 -2.03
CA VAL A 59 -8.94 4.97 -3.16
C VAL A 59 -7.65 4.17 -3.03
N ASN A 60 -6.54 4.80 -2.62
CA ASN A 60 -5.27 4.11 -2.39
C ASN A 60 -5.42 3.07 -1.28
N LEU A 61 -5.97 3.47 -0.14
CA LEU A 61 -6.26 2.55 0.97
C LEU A 61 -7.20 1.42 0.53
N PHE A 62 -8.24 1.72 -0.26
CA PHE A 62 -9.13 0.70 -0.79
C PHE A 62 -8.38 -0.32 -1.66
N LEU A 63 -7.50 0.13 -2.55
CA LEU A 63 -6.71 -0.75 -3.41
C LEU A 63 -5.71 -1.57 -2.60
N HIS A 64 -5.09 -0.99 -1.58
CA HIS A 64 -4.23 -1.68 -0.62
C HIS A 64 -4.97 -2.86 0.04
N GLU A 65 -6.11 -2.58 0.67
CA GLU A 65 -6.96 -3.60 1.31
C GLU A 65 -7.55 -4.59 0.31
N PHE A 66 -7.85 -4.14 -0.90
CA PHE A 66 -8.33 -4.98 -2.00
C PHE A 66 -7.25 -5.99 -2.42
N GLY A 67 -5.98 -5.59 -2.48
CA GLY A 67 -4.87 -6.50 -2.77
C GLY A 67 -4.75 -7.64 -1.74
N HIS A 68 -4.81 -7.32 -0.45
CA HIS A 68 -4.87 -8.34 0.62
C HIS A 68 -6.10 -9.24 0.48
N THR A 69 -7.27 -8.64 0.27
CA THR A 69 -8.53 -9.36 0.15
C THR A 69 -8.49 -10.32 -1.04
N LEU A 70 -7.97 -9.88 -2.18
CA LEU A 70 -7.85 -10.70 -3.37
C LEU A 70 -6.87 -11.86 -3.17
N HIS A 71 -5.72 -11.62 -2.52
CA HIS A 71 -4.79 -12.68 -2.14
C HIS A 71 -5.47 -13.75 -1.29
N CYS A 72 -6.25 -13.35 -0.30
CA CYS A 72 -7.00 -14.29 0.55
C CYS A 72 -8.12 -15.03 -0.18
N ILE A 73 -8.85 -14.36 -1.08
CA ILE A 73 -9.93 -14.99 -1.85
C ILE A 73 -9.35 -16.00 -2.85
N LEU A 74 -8.31 -15.63 -3.58
CA LEU A 74 -7.72 -16.47 -4.63
C LEU A 74 -6.91 -17.63 -4.07
N SER A 75 -6.29 -17.46 -2.91
CA SER A 75 -5.50 -18.51 -2.25
C SER A 75 -6.27 -19.84 -2.17
N SER A 76 -5.60 -20.89 -2.62
CA SER A 76 -6.12 -22.25 -2.70
C SER A 76 -5.06 -23.23 -2.22
N THR A 77 -4.82 -23.20 -0.91
CA THR A 77 -3.78 -24.01 -0.25
C THR A 77 -4.41 -25.10 0.62
N TYR A 78 -3.70 -26.21 0.80
CA TYR A 78 -4.12 -27.28 1.72
C TYR A 78 -3.90 -26.91 3.20
N LEU A 79 -3.02 -25.94 3.46
CA LEU A 79 -2.60 -25.54 4.80
C LEU A 79 -3.24 -24.20 5.18
N GLN A 80 -4.24 -24.25 6.07
CA GLN A 80 -4.96 -23.07 6.54
C GLN A 80 -4.03 -21.92 7.00
N HIS A 81 -2.96 -22.27 7.72
CA HIS A 81 -2.01 -21.30 8.26
C HIS A 81 -1.12 -20.65 7.20
N LEU A 82 -1.11 -21.16 5.97
CA LEU A 82 -0.43 -20.58 4.81
C LEU A 82 -1.43 -20.08 3.75
N SER A 83 -2.72 -20.04 4.07
CA SER A 83 -3.73 -19.52 3.14
C SER A 83 -3.75 -18.00 3.16
N GLY A 84 -3.87 -17.39 1.99
CA GLY A 84 -3.87 -15.95 1.76
C GLY A 84 -2.51 -15.34 2.03
N ASN A 85 -2.52 -14.18 2.66
CA ASN A 85 -1.35 -13.41 3.05
C ASN A 85 -0.79 -13.78 4.45
N ARG A 86 -1.02 -15.01 4.93
CA ARG A 86 -0.46 -15.53 6.19
C ARG A 86 1.02 -15.93 6.05
N SER A 87 1.86 -14.93 5.88
CA SER A 87 3.32 -15.05 5.74
C SER A 87 4.04 -14.07 6.66
N GLY A 88 5.37 -13.97 6.51
CA GLY A 88 6.12 -12.79 6.95
C GLY A 88 5.55 -11.50 6.32
N ALA A 89 5.67 -10.39 7.07
CA ALA A 89 5.17 -9.08 6.67
C ALA A 89 5.85 -8.57 5.38
N ASP A 90 7.11 -8.94 5.19
CA ASP A 90 7.96 -8.68 4.02
C ASP A 90 7.51 -9.42 2.75
N PHE A 91 6.49 -10.28 2.85
CA PHE A 91 5.81 -10.90 1.72
C PHE A 91 4.31 -10.54 1.68
N SER A 92 3.64 -10.47 2.83
CA SER A 92 2.18 -10.25 2.87
C SER A 92 1.76 -8.88 2.34
N GLU A 93 2.62 -7.87 2.49
CA GLU A 93 2.41 -6.50 2.01
C GLU A 93 2.69 -6.33 0.50
N PHE A 94 3.31 -7.32 -0.15
CA PHE A 94 3.61 -7.20 -1.59
C PHE A 94 2.31 -7.08 -2.41
N SER A 95 1.31 -7.92 -2.13
CA SER A 95 0.06 -7.90 -2.89
C SER A 95 -0.73 -6.61 -2.68
N SER A 96 -0.72 -6.02 -1.48
CA SER A 96 -1.43 -4.76 -1.25
C SER A 96 -0.76 -3.61 -2.01
N HIS A 97 0.58 -3.48 -1.90
CA HIS A 97 1.32 -2.46 -2.64
C HIS A 97 1.29 -2.64 -4.17
N LEU A 98 1.26 -3.87 -4.68
CA LEU A 98 1.09 -4.11 -6.12
C LEU A 98 -0.22 -3.52 -6.66
N PHE A 99 -1.30 -3.58 -5.88
CA PHE A 99 -2.60 -3.03 -6.29
C PHE A 99 -2.67 -1.50 -6.13
N GLU A 100 -1.87 -0.89 -5.25
CA GLU A 100 -1.75 0.58 -5.18
C GLU A 100 -1.25 1.18 -6.50
N GLU A 101 -0.42 0.45 -7.25
CA GLU A 101 0.15 0.90 -8.53
C GLU A 101 -0.91 1.15 -9.62
N TYR A 102 -2.15 0.68 -9.44
CA TYR A 102 -3.27 1.08 -10.30
C TYR A 102 -3.56 2.59 -10.25
N LEU A 103 -3.25 3.28 -9.15
CA LEU A 103 -3.31 4.75 -9.10
C LEU A 103 -2.15 5.43 -9.84
N ASN A 104 -1.20 4.64 -10.32
CA ASN A 104 -0.04 5.11 -11.05
C ASN A 104 -0.15 4.93 -12.56
N SER A 105 -1.16 4.19 -13.06
CA SER A 105 -1.46 4.09 -14.49
C SER A 105 -2.61 5.02 -14.89
N HIS A 106 -2.41 5.74 -16.00
CA HIS A 106 -3.43 6.59 -16.60
C HIS A 106 -4.64 5.76 -17.07
N GLU A 107 -4.38 4.59 -17.66
CA GLU A 107 -5.37 3.63 -18.15
C GLU A 107 -6.21 3.08 -17.00
N ALA A 108 -5.56 2.68 -15.92
CA ALA A 108 -6.22 2.18 -14.71
C ALA A 108 -7.09 3.25 -14.05
N LEU A 109 -6.58 4.48 -13.90
CA LEU A 109 -7.36 5.60 -13.40
C LEU A 109 -8.56 5.90 -14.30
N SER A 110 -8.37 5.87 -15.63
CA SER A 110 -9.47 6.09 -16.57
C SER A 110 -10.58 5.06 -16.35
N MET A 111 -10.24 3.79 -16.18
CA MET A 111 -11.19 2.73 -15.85
C MET A 111 -11.93 2.97 -14.52
N LEU A 112 -11.23 3.39 -13.47
CA LEU A 112 -11.83 3.64 -12.15
C LEU A 112 -12.77 4.85 -12.13
N TYR A 113 -12.54 5.86 -12.98
CA TYR A 113 -13.30 7.11 -13.01
C TYR A 113 -14.41 7.18 -14.08
N SER A 114 -14.50 6.22 -15.02
CA SER A 114 -15.20 6.35 -16.31
C SER A 114 -16.74 6.49 -16.31
N GLN A 115 -17.46 6.60 -15.19
CA GLN A 115 -18.91 6.39 -15.25
C GLN A 115 -19.80 7.62 -15.52
N LYS A 116 -19.35 8.89 -15.43
CA LYS A 116 -20.29 10.05 -15.49
C LYS A 116 -19.77 11.41 -16.01
N LYS A 117 -18.62 11.50 -16.69
CA LYS A 117 -18.08 12.79 -17.21
C LYS A 117 -17.59 12.68 -18.65
N ASP A 118 -17.46 13.83 -19.33
CA ASP A 118 -16.85 13.95 -20.66
C ASP A 118 -15.42 13.36 -20.64
N GLU A 119 -15.12 12.46 -21.60
CA GLU A 119 -13.84 11.75 -21.69
C GLU A 119 -12.64 12.70 -21.76
N ASN A 120 -12.79 13.85 -22.40
CA ASN A 120 -11.72 14.84 -22.53
C ASN A 120 -11.41 15.55 -21.20
N GLU A 121 -12.44 15.81 -20.38
CA GLU A 121 -12.27 16.39 -19.05
C GLU A 121 -11.55 15.40 -18.12
N ILE A 122 -11.95 14.12 -18.17
CA ILE A 122 -11.32 13.05 -17.39
C ILE A 122 -9.84 12.90 -17.75
N LYS A 123 -9.51 12.81 -19.05
CA LYS A 123 -8.12 12.70 -19.52
C LYS A 123 -7.24 13.86 -19.02
N ASN A 124 -7.73 15.09 -19.10
CA ASN A 124 -7.01 16.26 -18.61
C ASN A 124 -6.83 16.24 -17.09
N MET A 125 -7.87 15.85 -16.33
CA MET A 125 -7.77 15.72 -14.88
C MET A 125 -6.78 14.63 -14.45
N ILE A 126 -6.81 13.46 -15.09
CA ILE A 126 -5.91 12.34 -14.79
C ILE A 126 -4.47 12.71 -15.14
N SER A 127 -4.23 13.29 -16.33
CA SER A 127 -2.90 13.77 -16.73
C SER A 127 -2.35 14.79 -15.73
N ASN A 128 -3.18 15.75 -15.29
CA ASN A 128 -2.81 16.70 -14.25
C ASN A 128 -2.52 16.03 -12.90
N TYR A 129 -3.31 15.03 -12.51
CA TYR A 129 -3.07 14.27 -11.28
C TYR A 129 -1.74 13.51 -11.36
N VAL A 130 -1.52 12.68 -12.37
CA VAL A 130 -0.30 11.90 -12.54
C VAL A 130 0.94 12.80 -12.53
N LYS A 131 0.86 13.96 -13.20
CA LYS A 131 1.95 14.95 -13.24
C LYS A 131 2.22 15.66 -11.90
N ASN A 132 1.22 15.79 -11.03
CA ASN A 132 1.31 16.62 -9.82
C ASN A 132 1.20 15.84 -8.51
N LYS A 133 0.82 14.56 -8.52
CA LYS A 133 0.63 13.73 -7.31
C LYS A 133 1.88 13.65 -6.44
N ASN A 134 3.05 13.83 -7.05
CA ASN A 134 4.34 13.74 -6.38
C ASN A 134 4.89 15.10 -5.92
N ILE A 135 4.07 16.17 -5.86
CA ILE A 135 4.54 17.48 -5.35
C ILE A 135 4.96 17.40 -3.87
N ILE A 136 4.38 16.52 -3.05
CA ILE A 136 4.75 16.33 -1.63
C ILE A 136 5.19 14.87 -1.37
N CYS A 137 5.67 14.17 -2.40
CA CYS A 137 5.92 12.73 -2.33
C CYS A 137 6.98 12.31 -1.30
N TYR A 138 7.94 13.19 -1.01
CA TYR A 138 9.04 12.85 -0.11
C TYR A 138 8.61 12.76 1.35
N TYR A 139 7.57 13.47 1.77
CA TYR A 139 7.16 13.47 3.18
C TYR A 139 6.67 12.09 3.64
N PRO A 140 5.71 11.42 2.96
CA PRO A 140 5.30 10.06 3.35
C PRO A 140 6.44 9.03 3.29
N ILE A 141 7.34 9.12 2.30
CA ILE A 141 8.47 8.19 2.19
C ILE A 141 9.45 8.37 3.34
N ILE A 142 9.83 9.63 3.63
CA ILE A 142 10.73 9.95 4.74
C ILE A 142 10.09 9.50 6.05
N GLN A 143 8.79 9.71 6.23
CA GLN A 143 8.05 9.21 7.39
C GLN A 143 8.18 7.69 7.52
N LEU A 144 7.98 6.93 6.43
CA LEU A 144 8.14 5.48 6.43
C LEU A 144 9.58 5.05 6.77
N ILE A 145 10.58 5.72 6.19
CA ILE A 145 12.01 5.45 6.46
C ILE A 145 12.33 5.70 7.94
N ILE A 146 11.97 6.86 8.48
CA ILE A 146 12.22 7.21 9.88
C ILE A 146 11.54 6.21 10.81
N GLN A 147 10.28 5.88 10.55
CA GLN A 147 9.53 4.94 11.39
C GLN A 147 10.09 3.52 11.31
N SER A 148 10.60 3.09 10.15
CA SER A 148 11.30 1.80 9.96
C SER A 148 12.59 1.74 10.77
N ILE A 149 13.43 2.78 10.69
CA ILE A 149 14.68 2.86 11.44
C ILE A 149 14.40 2.86 12.95
N ILE A 150 13.42 3.66 13.40
CA ILE A 150 13.04 3.73 14.81
C ILE A 150 12.53 2.37 15.31
N ASP A 151 11.73 1.65 14.52
CA ASP A 151 11.26 0.30 14.85
C ASP A 151 12.45 -0.67 15.01
N GLN A 152 13.42 -0.67 14.10
CA GLN A 152 14.63 -1.49 14.20
C GLN A 152 15.49 -1.14 15.43
N ILE A 153 15.72 0.16 15.69
CA ILE A 153 16.48 0.61 16.88
C ILE A 153 15.75 0.22 18.16
N PHE A 154 14.43 0.42 18.22
CA PHE A 154 13.63 0.08 19.39
C PHE A 154 13.79 -1.40 19.75
N TYR A 155 13.62 -2.29 18.78
CA TYR A 155 13.66 -3.73 19.03
C TYR A 155 15.07 -4.28 19.23
N SER A 156 16.08 -3.76 18.54
CA SER A 156 17.48 -4.15 18.73
C SER A 156 18.04 -3.79 20.12
N LEU A 157 17.53 -2.74 20.76
CA LEU A 157 17.98 -2.32 22.09
C LEU A 157 16.99 -2.67 23.23
N SER A 158 15.81 -3.19 22.89
CA SER A 158 14.72 -3.44 23.86
C SER A 158 15.06 -4.42 25.00
N HIS A 159 16.07 -5.26 24.80
CA HIS A 159 16.50 -6.30 25.74
C HIS A 159 17.76 -5.91 26.55
N ASN A 160 18.36 -4.75 26.29
CA ASN A 160 19.67 -4.38 26.84
C ASN A 160 19.64 -3.96 28.32
N SER A 161 18.46 -3.63 28.89
CA SER A 161 18.31 -3.34 30.31
C SER A 161 16.93 -3.77 30.81
N ASN A 162 16.90 -4.31 32.03
CA ASN A 162 15.67 -4.62 32.76
C ASN A 162 15.02 -3.37 33.38
N ASN A 163 15.75 -2.25 33.48
CA ASN A 163 15.23 -0.99 33.98
C ASN A 163 14.58 -0.19 32.84
N MET A 164 13.29 0.12 32.99
CA MET A 164 12.52 0.81 31.95
C MET A 164 13.04 2.21 31.62
N ASN A 165 13.53 2.96 32.62
CA ASN A 165 14.06 4.32 32.40
C ASN A 165 15.41 4.30 31.70
N GLU A 166 16.28 3.35 32.03
CA GLU A 166 17.56 3.18 31.35
C GLU A 166 17.34 2.76 29.90
N ARG A 167 16.50 1.75 29.66
CA ARG A 167 16.14 1.30 28.32
C ARG A 167 15.56 2.43 27.46
N LYS A 168 14.65 3.23 28.03
CA LYS A 168 14.11 4.41 27.35
C LYS A 168 15.22 5.37 26.93
N LYS A 169 16.13 5.73 27.83
CA LYS A 169 17.25 6.63 27.54
C LYS A 169 18.19 6.07 26.48
N LEU A 170 18.49 4.77 26.53
CA LEU A 170 19.34 4.10 25.54
C LEU A 170 18.73 4.20 24.13
N ILE A 171 17.46 3.84 23.98
CA ILE A 171 16.75 3.91 22.70
C ILE A 171 16.66 5.36 22.18
N GLU A 172 16.28 6.32 23.04
CA GLU A 172 16.19 7.73 22.65
C GLU A 172 17.54 8.31 22.22
N ASN A 173 18.63 7.92 22.90
CA ASN A 173 19.97 8.35 22.53
C ASN A 173 20.41 7.75 21.20
N GLU A 174 20.17 6.46 20.96
CA GLU A 174 20.54 5.81 19.71
C GLU A 174 19.82 6.42 18.50
N ILE A 175 18.52 6.71 18.64
CA ILE A 175 17.76 7.39 17.58
C ILE A 175 18.32 8.78 17.30
N LYS A 176 18.57 9.58 18.35
CA LYS A 176 19.17 10.92 18.17
C LYS A 176 20.53 10.85 17.49
N THR A 177 21.35 9.87 17.87
CA THR A 177 22.66 9.63 17.24
C THR A 177 22.51 9.22 15.78
N TYR A 178 21.61 8.29 15.45
CA TYR A 178 21.40 7.82 14.09
C TYR A 178 21.00 8.96 13.14
N PHE A 179 20.09 9.84 13.59
CA PHE A 179 19.62 10.97 12.78
C PHE A 179 20.48 12.23 12.92
N LEU A 180 21.55 12.21 13.73
CA LEU A 180 22.40 13.37 13.96
C LEU A 180 22.98 13.90 12.64
N GLY A 181 22.90 15.22 12.42
CA GLY A 181 23.39 15.83 11.18
C GLY A 181 22.39 15.85 10.04
N LEU A 182 21.22 15.21 10.18
CA LEU A 182 20.16 15.25 9.17
C LEU A 182 19.23 16.44 9.41
N TYR A 183 19.33 17.44 8.55
CA TYR A 183 18.54 18.67 8.59
C TYR A 183 17.91 18.97 7.24
N TYR A 184 16.70 19.52 7.26
CA TYR A 184 16.05 20.08 6.09
C TYR A 184 15.68 21.55 6.35
N LYS A 185 16.17 22.47 5.52
CA LYS A 185 16.01 23.93 5.70
C LYS A 185 16.30 24.38 7.16
N ASN A 186 17.41 23.89 7.73
CA ASN A 186 17.88 24.14 9.11
C ASN A 186 17.00 23.59 10.25
N ILE A 187 15.97 22.81 9.94
CA ILE A 187 15.15 22.13 10.94
C ILE A 187 15.63 20.67 11.02
N PHE A 188 15.81 20.17 12.24
CA PHE A 188 16.23 18.79 12.49
C PHE A 188 15.19 17.81 11.98
N ILE A 189 15.61 16.73 11.32
CA ILE A 189 14.69 15.86 10.59
C ILE A 189 13.60 15.27 11.48
N LEU A 190 13.89 14.90 12.74
CA LEU A 190 12.90 14.34 13.66
C LEU A 190 11.85 15.38 14.11
N ASP A 191 12.21 16.66 14.12
CA ASP A 191 11.28 17.74 14.48
C ASP A 191 10.22 18.00 13.40
N PHE A 192 10.48 17.59 12.14
CA PHE A 192 9.47 17.62 11.08
C PHE A 192 8.38 16.54 11.23
N PHE A 193 8.64 15.50 12.02
CA PHE A 193 7.76 14.35 12.17
C PHE A 193 7.40 14.09 13.64
N PRO A 194 6.79 15.05 14.35
CA PRO A 194 6.46 14.93 15.77
C PRO A 194 5.45 13.82 16.07
N HIS A 195 4.78 13.29 15.05
CA HIS A 195 3.83 12.18 15.15
C HIS A 195 4.49 10.80 15.29
N ILE A 196 5.80 10.66 15.02
CA ILE A 196 6.55 9.39 15.08
C ILE A 196 6.88 8.98 16.54
N HIS A 197 6.30 9.65 17.53
CA HIS A 197 6.50 9.32 18.94
C HIS A 197 5.99 7.91 19.27
N PHE A 198 6.81 7.09 19.94
CA PHE A 198 6.53 5.67 20.23
C PHE A 198 5.15 5.40 20.83
N SER A 199 4.67 6.31 21.68
CA SER A 199 3.36 6.20 22.33
C SER A 199 2.16 6.29 21.38
N LYS A 200 2.38 6.73 20.12
CA LYS A 200 1.36 6.86 19.08
C LYS A 200 1.51 5.82 17.97
N THR A 201 2.63 5.10 17.90
CA THR A 201 2.88 4.08 16.88
C THR A 201 2.38 2.72 17.36
N THR A 202 1.08 2.46 17.20
CA THR A 202 0.46 1.16 17.54
C THR A 202 1.08 -0.02 16.79
N HIS A 203 1.66 0.22 15.61
CA HIS A 203 2.38 -0.79 14.84
C HIS A 203 3.55 -1.41 15.62
N LEU A 204 4.20 -0.66 16.51
CA LEU A 204 5.25 -1.24 17.36
C LEU A 204 4.72 -2.44 18.14
N ILE A 205 3.46 -2.41 18.59
CA ILE A 205 2.87 -3.50 19.39
C ILE A 205 2.41 -4.66 18.50
N HIS A 206 1.68 -4.38 17.42
CA HIS A 206 1.03 -5.41 16.62
C HIS A 206 1.96 -6.08 15.61
N TYR A 207 2.97 -5.37 15.13
CA TYR A 207 3.88 -5.81 14.07
C TYR A 207 5.31 -5.39 14.44
N PRO A 208 5.88 -5.96 15.51
CA PRO A 208 7.19 -5.57 16.02
C PRO A 208 8.28 -5.84 14.98
N SER A 209 9.22 -4.89 14.79
CA SER A 209 10.40 -5.05 13.92
C SER A 209 10.09 -5.19 12.41
N ASN A 210 8.86 -4.96 11.98
CA ASN A 210 8.42 -5.21 10.60
C ASN A 210 8.00 -3.94 9.85
N TYR A 211 8.19 -2.74 10.42
CA TYR A 211 7.69 -1.51 9.75
C TYR A 211 8.40 -1.24 8.40
N TYR A 212 9.63 -1.74 8.24
CA TYR A 212 10.39 -1.65 6.98
C TYR A 212 9.70 -2.37 5.80
N CYS A 213 8.83 -3.35 6.10
CA CYS A 213 8.16 -4.16 5.08
C CYS A 213 7.30 -3.30 4.14
N TYR A 214 6.69 -2.21 4.61
CA TYR A 214 5.93 -1.29 3.75
C TYR A 214 6.83 -0.67 2.66
N LEU A 215 7.99 -0.17 3.04
CA LEU A 215 8.93 0.42 2.07
C LEU A 215 9.47 -0.66 1.12
N TYR A 216 9.87 -1.80 1.68
CA TYR A 216 10.43 -2.92 0.94
C TYR A 216 9.44 -3.48 -0.10
N CYS A 217 8.21 -3.78 0.32
CA CYS A 217 7.17 -4.28 -0.57
C CYS A 217 6.71 -3.24 -1.60
N SER A 218 6.75 -1.94 -1.27
CA SER A 218 6.50 -0.88 -2.26
C SER A 218 7.57 -0.81 -3.35
N ILE A 219 8.84 -1.07 -3.02
CA ILE A 219 9.93 -1.18 -4.00
C ILE A 219 9.70 -2.39 -4.90
N LEU A 220 9.42 -3.56 -4.31
CA LEU A 220 9.13 -4.79 -5.07
C LEU A 220 7.90 -4.63 -5.98
N ALA A 221 6.83 -4.02 -5.47
CA ALA A 221 5.62 -3.75 -6.23
C ALA A 221 5.91 -2.93 -7.49
N LYS A 222 6.70 -1.85 -7.39
CA LYS A 222 7.10 -1.02 -8.55
C LYS A 222 7.99 -1.79 -9.52
N TYR A 223 8.92 -2.58 -9.00
CA TYR A 223 9.79 -3.45 -9.81
C TYR A 223 8.97 -4.42 -10.68
N ILE A 224 7.96 -5.08 -10.08
CA ILE A 224 7.07 -6.00 -10.79
C ILE A 224 6.12 -5.23 -11.72
N TRP A 225 5.51 -4.14 -11.25
CA TRP A 225 4.56 -3.34 -12.03
C TRP A 225 5.16 -2.79 -13.32
N ASN A 226 6.37 -2.22 -13.24
CA ASN A 226 7.05 -1.65 -14.39
C ASN A 226 7.38 -2.67 -15.48
N ARG A 227 7.56 -3.94 -15.10
CA ARG A 227 7.82 -5.06 -16.02
C ARG A 227 6.56 -5.82 -16.46
N THR A 228 5.38 -5.46 -15.93
CA THR A 228 4.12 -6.15 -16.21
C THR A 228 3.09 -5.21 -16.82
N PHE A 229 2.50 -4.34 -16.01
CA PHE A 229 1.29 -3.58 -16.35
C PHE A 229 1.55 -2.13 -16.75
N LYS A 230 2.76 -1.58 -16.55
CA LYS A 230 3.08 -0.18 -16.90
C LYS A 230 2.75 0.18 -18.36
N ASN A 231 3.07 -0.71 -19.29
CA ASN A 231 2.87 -0.47 -20.74
C ASN A 231 1.64 -1.17 -21.31
N ASP A 232 1.14 -2.22 -20.65
CA ASP A 232 -0.03 -2.99 -21.07
C ASP A 232 -0.80 -3.49 -19.85
N LEU A 233 -1.80 -2.69 -19.43
CA LEU A 233 -2.65 -3.00 -18.29
C LEU A 233 -3.45 -4.29 -18.46
N TYR A 234 -3.72 -4.71 -19.70
CA TYR A 234 -4.57 -5.86 -20.02
C TYR A 234 -3.77 -7.11 -20.40
N ASN A 235 -2.47 -7.13 -20.11
CA ASN A 235 -1.61 -8.27 -20.39
C ASN A 235 -2.10 -9.55 -19.66
N LEU A 236 -2.67 -10.48 -20.43
CA LEU A 236 -3.28 -11.70 -19.91
C LEU A 236 -2.25 -12.69 -19.35
N ASP A 237 -1.03 -12.70 -19.90
CA ASP A 237 0.03 -13.59 -19.46
C ASP A 237 0.59 -13.14 -18.10
N CYS A 238 0.89 -11.85 -17.96
CA CYS A 238 1.28 -11.23 -16.69
C CYS A 238 0.19 -11.41 -15.63
N SER A 239 -1.07 -11.12 -15.95
CA SER A 239 -2.17 -11.29 -14.99
C SER A 239 -2.35 -12.76 -14.58
N SER A 240 -2.21 -13.71 -15.51
CA SER A 240 -2.25 -15.14 -15.18
C SER A 240 -1.12 -15.56 -14.24
N ARG A 241 0.09 -15.00 -14.38
CA ARG A 241 1.20 -15.24 -13.44
C ARG A 241 0.89 -14.70 -12.05
N ILE A 242 0.36 -13.47 -11.94
CA ILE A 242 -0.04 -12.87 -10.67
C ILE A 242 -1.16 -13.69 -10.00
N VAL A 243 -2.18 -14.11 -10.75
CA VAL A 243 -3.25 -14.95 -10.21
C VAL A 243 -2.70 -16.27 -9.66
N LYS A 244 -1.82 -16.96 -10.41
CA LYS A 244 -1.16 -18.19 -9.93
C LYS A 244 -0.33 -17.97 -8.66
N PHE A 245 0.36 -16.84 -8.58
CA PHE A 245 1.09 -16.45 -7.38
C PHE A 245 0.15 -16.30 -6.17
N LEU A 246 -0.98 -15.59 -6.33
CA LEU A 246 -1.98 -15.41 -5.26
C LEU A 246 -2.69 -16.72 -4.89
N GLU A 247 -2.95 -17.61 -5.87
CA GLU A 247 -3.51 -18.95 -5.64
C GLU A 247 -2.60 -19.81 -4.75
N GLY A 248 -1.28 -19.63 -4.85
CA GLY A 248 -0.30 -20.31 -3.99
C GLY A 248 -0.32 -19.86 -2.53
N GLY A 249 -1.04 -18.76 -2.22
CA GLY A 249 -1.06 -18.16 -0.90
C GLY A 249 0.36 -17.91 -0.37
N SER A 250 0.56 -18.27 0.89
CA SER A 250 1.85 -18.13 1.59
C SER A 250 2.67 -19.42 1.62
N VAL A 251 2.35 -20.42 0.79
CA VAL A 251 3.10 -21.71 0.77
C VAL A 251 4.54 -21.51 0.31
N ASN A 252 4.77 -20.58 -0.63
CA ASN A 252 6.10 -20.15 -1.05
C ASN A 252 6.23 -18.63 -0.86
N SER A 253 6.36 -18.19 0.38
CA SER A 253 6.48 -16.77 0.72
C SER A 253 7.90 -16.20 0.58
N SER A 254 8.65 -16.66 -0.43
CA SER A 254 10.04 -16.24 -0.65
C SER A 254 10.15 -15.06 -1.62
N LEU A 255 11.20 -14.26 -1.47
CA LEU A 255 11.55 -13.22 -2.45
C LEU A 255 11.73 -13.82 -3.85
N ARG A 256 12.32 -15.03 -3.94
CA ARG A 256 12.45 -15.77 -5.20
C ARG A 256 11.13 -15.87 -5.94
N ASN A 257 10.05 -16.18 -5.22
CA ASN A 257 8.71 -16.32 -5.80
C ASN A 257 8.19 -15.00 -6.38
N ILE A 258 8.47 -13.86 -5.72
CA ILE A 258 8.11 -12.54 -6.22
C ILE A 258 8.94 -12.18 -7.46
N ILE A 259 10.27 -12.32 -7.41
CA ILE A 259 11.16 -11.94 -8.52
C ILE A 259 10.89 -12.79 -9.78
N SER A 260 10.56 -14.07 -9.59
CA SER A 260 10.22 -15.00 -10.69
C SER A 260 8.93 -14.63 -11.45
N LEU A 261 8.15 -13.65 -10.97
CA LEU A 261 6.98 -13.14 -11.70
C LEU A 261 7.38 -12.41 -13.00
N VAL A 262 8.59 -11.86 -13.05
CA VAL A 262 9.06 -11.02 -14.17
C VAL A 262 10.45 -11.40 -14.67
N GLU A 263 11.26 -12.07 -13.84
CA GLU A 263 12.57 -12.56 -14.25
C GLU A 263 12.50 -14.05 -14.63
N THR A 264 13.22 -14.41 -15.69
CA THR A 264 13.34 -15.79 -16.18
C THR A 264 14.75 -16.36 -16.04
N ASP A 265 15.75 -15.48 -15.95
CA ASP A 265 17.15 -15.84 -15.73
C ASP A 265 17.37 -16.32 -14.29
N GLN A 266 17.76 -17.59 -14.14
CA GLN A 266 17.95 -18.21 -12.84
C GLN A 266 19.10 -17.57 -12.06
N GLU A 267 20.20 -17.18 -12.72
CA GLU A 267 21.33 -16.55 -12.03
C GLU A 267 20.94 -15.21 -11.42
N LYS A 268 20.14 -14.43 -12.16
CA LYS A 268 19.61 -13.14 -11.68
C LYS A 268 18.60 -13.31 -10.54
N ILE A 269 17.72 -14.31 -10.63
CA ILE A 269 16.77 -14.65 -9.57
C ILE A 269 17.52 -15.06 -8.29
N ASP A 270 18.52 -15.94 -8.42
CA ASP A 270 19.35 -16.40 -7.30
C ASP A 270 20.10 -15.24 -6.66
N TYR A 271 20.74 -14.40 -7.49
CA TYR A 271 21.47 -13.22 -7.04
C TYR A 271 20.60 -12.28 -6.22
N TYR A 272 19.42 -11.88 -6.71
CA TYR A 272 18.54 -10.99 -5.95
C TYR A 272 17.92 -11.66 -4.72
N THR A 273 17.69 -12.97 -4.76
CA THR A 273 17.19 -13.71 -3.60
C THR A 273 18.19 -13.69 -2.45
N GLU A 274 19.48 -13.86 -2.75
CA GLU A 274 20.57 -13.80 -1.76
C GLU A 274 20.93 -12.35 -1.38
N ASN A 275 20.69 -11.40 -2.29
CA ASN A 275 21.12 -10.02 -2.17
C ASN A 275 19.96 -9.03 -2.38
N PRO A 276 18.95 -8.99 -1.48
CA PRO A 276 17.76 -8.15 -1.66
C PRO A 276 18.06 -6.64 -1.73
N HIS A 277 19.15 -6.19 -1.10
CA HIS A 277 19.61 -4.81 -1.14
C HIS A 277 20.18 -4.38 -2.50
N HIS A 278 20.43 -5.33 -3.41
CA HIS A 278 20.87 -5.08 -4.77
C HIS A 278 19.72 -5.03 -5.79
N ILE A 279 18.47 -5.15 -5.36
CA ILE A 279 17.31 -4.94 -6.24
C ILE A 279 17.33 -3.49 -6.75
N PRO A 280 17.22 -3.28 -8.08
CA PRO A 280 17.28 -1.94 -8.66
C PRO A 280 16.20 -1.01 -8.09
N LEU A 281 16.62 0.20 -7.70
CA LEU A 281 15.72 1.23 -7.19
C LEU A 281 15.27 2.23 -8.26
N ASP A 282 15.70 2.05 -9.50
CA ASP A 282 15.38 2.97 -10.61
C ASP A 282 13.87 3.12 -10.78
N ASP A 283 13.13 2.01 -10.74
CA ASP A 283 11.66 1.99 -10.82
C ASP A 283 11.00 2.73 -9.66
N PHE A 284 11.59 2.62 -8.46
CA PHE A 284 11.11 3.33 -7.28
C PHE A 284 11.38 4.83 -7.40
N PHE A 285 12.57 5.23 -7.89
CA PHE A 285 12.96 6.63 -8.00
C PHE A 285 12.39 7.36 -9.22
N GLU A 286 12.22 6.70 -10.37
CA GLU A 286 11.62 7.26 -11.59
C GLU A 286 10.28 7.93 -11.26
N TYR A 287 9.48 7.26 -10.42
CA TYR A 287 8.22 7.76 -9.90
C TYR A 287 8.36 9.15 -9.23
N TYR A 288 9.44 9.38 -8.48
CA TYR A 288 9.68 10.63 -7.75
C TYR A 288 10.43 11.68 -8.59
N GLN A 289 11.20 11.27 -9.60
CA GLN A 289 12.15 12.12 -10.34
C GLN A 289 11.56 12.97 -11.48
N GLU A 290 10.30 12.80 -11.92
CA GLU A 290 9.83 13.57 -13.09
C GLU A 290 9.78 15.11 -12.89
N GLY A 291 10.71 15.84 -13.52
CA GLY A 291 10.60 17.28 -13.87
C GLY A 291 11.09 18.31 -12.84
N ASP A 292 10.74 19.59 -13.05
CA ASP A 292 11.07 20.76 -12.21
C ASP A 292 10.24 20.78 -10.90
N LYS A 293 10.12 19.62 -10.25
CA LYS A 293 9.33 19.40 -9.03
C LYS A 293 9.84 20.21 -7.85
N GLN A 294 11.15 20.50 -7.81
CA GLN A 294 11.74 21.37 -6.79
C GLN A 294 11.12 22.77 -6.83
N LYS A 295 10.99 23.41 -8.00
CA LYS A 295 10.33 24.72 -8.12
C LYS A 295 8.84 24.66 -7.80
N LYS A 296 8.14 23.59 -8.19
CA LYS A 296 6.73 23.39 -7.81
C LYS A 296 6.55 23.21 -6.31
N TYR A 297 7.46 22.47 -5.67
CA TYR A 297 7.49 22.26 -4.22
C TYR A 297 7.75 23.59 -3.49
N ASP A 298 8.78 24.33 -3.89
CA ASP A 298 9.09 25.63 -3.27
C ASP A 298 7.93 26.63 -3.49
N SER A 299 7.30 26.63 -4.67
CA SER A 299 6.09 27.43 -4.92
C SER A 299 4.89 27.00 -4.06
N PHE A 300 4.69 25.70 -3.82
CA PHE A 300 3.63 25.18 -2.96
C PHE A 300 3.86 25.57 -1.50
N PHE A 301 5.09 25.43 -0.98
CA PHE A 301 5.43 25.86 0.38
C PHE A 301 5.30 27.38 0.55
N CYS A 302 5.74 28.18 -0.42
CA CYS A 302 5.53 29.62 -0.42
C CYS A 302 4.04 30.02 -0.48
N SER A 303 3.15 29.17 -1.00
CA SER A 303 1.71 29.43 -1.04
C SER A 303 0.97 29.08 0.28
N ILE A 304 1.60 28.29 1.15
CA ILE A 304 1.01 27.82 2.42
C ILE A 304 1.55 28.60 3.62
N ILE A 305 2.77 29.13 3.52
CA ILE A 305 3.33 30.03 4.53
C ILE A 305 2.72 31.41 4.28
N PRO A 306 1.86 31.93 5.18
CA PRO A 306 1.39 33.30 5.06
C PRO A 306 2.60 34.23 5.12
N SER A 307 2.66 35.17 4.17
CA SER A 307 3.61 36.29 4.21
C SER A 307 3.51 37.07 5.51
#